data_AF-A0A8X6JL28-F1
#
_entry.id   AF-A0A8X6JL28-F1
#
_cell.length_a   1.000
_cell.length_b   1.000
_cell.length_c   1.000
_cell.angle_alpha   90.00
_cell.angle_beta   90.00
_cell.angle_gamma   90.00
#
_symmetry.space_group_name_H-M   'P 1'
#
loop_
_entity.id
_entity.type
_entity.pdbx_description
1 polymer ?
#
loop_
_entity_poly.entity_id
_entity_poly.type
_entity_poly.pdbx_seq_one_letter_code
_entity_poly.pdbx_strand_id
1 'polypeptide(L)'
;MFQKIDEDPKIEDDVKLAYLMRTTKGKAFDFVQSYHVSKGEYKTVIKNLKTRFADDKMLIELYVRELLKLILNQSHNMSFTDLVDQLDTYLRCLENLGVTKEKYACMHACSIR
;
A
#
# COMPACT_ATOMS: atom_id res chain seq x y z
N MET A 1 -13.18 2.27 6.77
CA MET A 1 -13.82 1.11 7.43
C MET A 1 -12.85 0.34 8.33
N PHE A 2 -11.61 0.10 7.87
CA PHE A 2 -10.54 -0.51 8.68
C PHE A 2 -10.23 0.23 10.00
N GLN A 3 -10.03 1.56 9.97
CA GLN A 3 -9.76 2.37 11.18
C GLN A 3 -10.79 2.19 12.28
N LYS A 4 -12.08 2.08 11.93
CA LYS A 4 -13.16 1.89 12.90
C LYS A 4 -13.05 0.56 13.66
N ILE A 5 -12.40 -0.45 13.08
CA ILE A 5 -12.21 -1.77 13.70
C ILE A 5 -10.85 -1.82 14.42
N ASP A 6 -9.81 -1.24 13.81
CA ASP A 6 -8.46 -1.18 14.36
C ASP A 6 -8.40 -0.38 15.68
N GLU A 7 -9.04 0.79 15.69
CA GLU A 7 -8.99 1.76 16.80
C GLU A 7 -10.04 1.51 17.88
N ASP A 8 -11.02 0.63 17.65
CA ASP A 8 -12.06 0.34 18.65
C ASP A 8 -11.48 -0.53 19.78
N PRO A 9 -11.40 -0.02 21.03
CA PRO A 9 -10.87 -0.79 22.15
C PRO A 9 -11.84 -1.86 22.65
N LYS A 10 -13.11 -1.85 22.22
CA LYS A 10 -14.13 -2.83 22.62
C LYS A 10 -14.06 -4.13 21.80
N ILE A 11 -13.35 -4.11 20.68
CA ILE A 11 -13.17 -5.29 19.84
C ILE A 11 -11.93 -6.05 20.32
N GLU A 12 -12.09 -7.33 20.64
CA GLU A 12 -10.98 -8.18 21.03
C GLU A 12 -9.97 -8.40 19.89
N ASP A 13 -8.70 -8.54 20.24
CA ASP A 13 -7.60 -8.73 19.28
C ASP A 13 -7.82 -9.96 18.38
N ASP A 14 -8.45 -11.02 18.90
CA ASP A 14 -8.80 -12.22 18.12
C ASP A 14 -9.83 -11.91 17.02
N VAL A 15 -10.81 -11.04 17.31
CA VAL A 15 -11.81 -10.59 16.32
C VAL A 15 -11.15 -9.69 15.27
N LYS A 16 -10.21 -8.83 15.68
CA LYS A 16 -9.46 -7.97 14.75
C LYS A 16 -8.55 -8.80 13.83
N LEU A 17 -7.90 -9.84 14.35
CA LEU A 17 -7.10 -10.79 13.56
C LEU A 17 -7.96 -11.56 12.57
N ALA A 18 -9.13 -12.07 13.00
CA ALA A 18 -10.07 -12.76 12.12
C ALA A 18 -10.58 -11.83 10.99
N TYR A 19 -10.80 -10.56 11.29
CA TYR A 19 -11.13 -9.55 10.27
C TYR A 19 -9.99 -9.33 9.27
N LEU A 20 -8.74 -9.20 9.75
CA LEU A 20 -7.56 -9.08 8.87
C LEU A 20 -7.42 -10.28 7.93
N MET A 21 -7.62 -11.51 8.44
CA MET A 21 -7.62 -12.71 7.60
C MET A 21 -8.65 -12.69 6.50
N ARG A 22 -9.87 -12.25 6.82
CA ARG A 22 -10.98 -12.23 5.87
C ARG A 22 -10.79 -11.16 4.80
N THR A 23 -10.05 -10.10 5.10
CA THR A 23 -9.87 -8.94 4.21
C THR A 23 -8.56 -8.98 3.42
N THR A 24 -7.53 -9.65 3.94
CA THR A 24 -6.25 -9.83 3.24
C THR A 24 -6.32 -10.98 2.22
N LYS A 25 -5.52 -10.88 1.16
CA LYS A 25 -5.41 -11.91 0.11
C LYS A 25 -3.96 -12.10 -0.32
N GLY A 26 -3.65 -13.26 -0.90
CA GLY A 26 -2.31 -13.58 -1.41
C GLY A 26 -1.23 -13.51 -0.34
N LYS A 27 -0.06 -12.94 -0.67
CA LYS A 27 1.10 -12.88 0.24
C LYS A 27 0.82 -12.19 1.58
N ALA A 28 -0.12 -11.26 1.63
CA ALA A 28 -0.52 -10.61 2.88
C ALA A 28 -1.34 -11.54 3.77
N PHE A 29 -2.18 -12.41 3.19
CA PHE A 29 -2.92 -13.42 3.92
C PHE A 29 -1.97 -14.48 4.50
N ASP A 30 -1.05 -15.02 3.68
CA ASP A 30 -0.05 -15.99 4.12
C ASP A 30 0.78 -15.44 5.29
N PHE A 31 1.11 -14.14 5.22
CA PHE A 31 1.80 -13.45 6.30
C PHE A 31 0.96 -13.42 7.58
N VAL A 32 -0.30 -12.96 7.53
CA VAL A 32 -1.18 -12.93 8.72
C VAL A 32 -1.41 -14.33 9.28
N GLN A 33 -1.52 -15.35 8.42
CA GLN A 33 -1.69 -16.75 8.83
C GLN A 33 -0.50 -17.31 9.61
N SER A 34 0.72 -16.88 9.29
CA SER A 34 1.91 -17.31 10.03
C SER A 34 1.91 -16.91 11.51
N TYR A 35 1.14 -15.88 11.89
CA TYR A 35 1.05 -15.38 13.27
C TYR A 35 0.02 -16.12 14.15
N HIS A 36 -0.81 -17.00 13.58
CA HIS A 36 -1.86 -17.70 14.34
C HIS A 36 -1.38 -18.67 15.44
N VAL A 37 -0.07 -18.82 15.62
CA VAL A 37 0.52 -19.64 16.68
C VAL A 37 0.65 -18.85 18.00
N SER A 38 0.58 -17.52 18.00
CA SER A 38 0.80 -16.69 19.19
C SER A 38 -0.43 -15.82 19.51
N LYS A 39 -1.20 -16.19 20.54
CA LYS A 39 -2.34 -15.39 21.04
C LYS A 39 -1.84 -14.04 21.59
N GLY A 40 -2.50 -12.94 21.20
CA GLY A 40 -2.29 -11.61 21.82
C GLY A 40 -1.39 -10.63 21.05
N GLU A 41 -1.02 -10.93 19.80
CA GLU A 41 -0.06 -10.12 19.05
C GLU A 41 -0.68 -9.26 17.93
N TYR A 42 -1.99 -8.94 17.95
CA TYR A 42 -2.63 -8.14 16.89
C TYR A 42 -1.85 -6.86 16.55
N LYS A 43 -1.39 -6.13 17.58
CA LYS A 43 -0.56 -4.92 17.42
C LYS A 43 0.76 -5.19 16.70
N THR A 44 1.40 -6.32 16.99
CA THR A 44 2.64 -6.76 16.32
C THR A 44 2.36 -7.16 14.87
N VAL A 45 1.27 -7.91 14.64
CA VAL A 45 0.84 -8.32 13.28
C VAL A 45 0.57 -7.10 12.43
N ILE A 46 -0.24 -6.14 12.90
CA ILE A 46 -0.58 -4.95 12.11
C ILE A 46 0.64 -4.06 11.87
N LYS A 47 1.53 -3.92 12.86
CA LYS A 47 2.78 -3.18 12.71
C LYS A 47 3.66 -3.81 11.63
N ASN A 48 3.91 -5.13 11.72
CA ASN A 48 4.77 -5.81 10.77
C ASN A 48 4.14 -5.91 9.39
N LEU A 49 2.81 -6.02 9.30
CA LEU A 49 2.06 -5.98 8.05
C LEU A 49 2.24 -4.61 7.38
N LYS A 50 2.09 -3.51 8.14
CA LYS A 50 2.34 -2.15 7.65
C LYS A 50 3.80 -1.97 7.23
N THR A 51 4.77 -2.42 8.03
CA THR A 51 6.19 -2.32 7.66
C THR A 51 6.55 -3.11 6.39
N ARG A 52 5.96 -4.30 6.20
CA ARG A 52 6.30 -5.18 5.09
C ARG A 52 5.57 -4.84 3.79
N PHE A 53 4.32 -4.39 3.88
CA PHE A 53 3.45 -4.21 2.71
C PHE A 53 2.98 -2.76 2.50
N ALA A 54 3.16 -1.88 3.48
CA ALA A 54 2.82 -0.47 3.41
C ALA A 54 4.05 0.41 3.69
N ASP A 55 5.21 -0.01 3.18
CA ASP A 55 6.37 0.89 3.12
C ASP A 55 6.10 1.95 2.04
N ASP A 56 5.98 3.20 2.48
CA ASP A 56 5.76 4.34 1.61
C ASP A 56 6.76 4.36 0.46
N LYS A 57 8.03 3.99 0.68
CA LYS A 57 9.04 3.94 -0.40
C LYS A 57 8.69 2.93 -1.49
N MET A 58 8.25 1.74 -1.08
CA MET A 58 7.88 0.67 -2.01
C MET A 58 6.59 1.00 -2.76
N LEU A 59 5.63 1.65 -2.10
CA LEU A 59 4.40 2.15 -2.72
C LEU A 59 4.71 3.27 -3.73
N ILE A 60 5.59 4.21 -3.39
CA ILE A 60 6.05 5.27 -4.29
C ILE A 60 6.71 4.67 -5.53
N GLU A 61 7.63 3.72 -5.36
CA GLU A 61 8.30 3.05 -6.47
C GLU A 61 7.29 2.32 -7.38
N LEU A 62 6.34 1.61 -6.79
CA LEU A 62 5.28 0.91 -7.53
C LEU A 62 4.43 1.89 -8.33
N TYR A 63 3.94 2.96 -7.70
CA TYR A 63 3.09 3.96 -8.36
C TYR A 63 3.84 4.71 -9.47
N VAL A 64 5.10 5.09 -9.26
CA VAL A 64 5.93 5.70 -10.31
C VAL A 64 6.16 4.72 -11.46
N ARG A 65 6.42 3.44 -11.17
CA ARG A 65 6.62 2.40 -12.20
C ARG A 65 5.36 2.17 -13.02
N GLU A 66 4.19 2.07 -12.39
CA GLU A 66 2.91 1.92 -13.10
C GLU A 66 2.55 3.17 -13.91
N LEU A 67 2.82 4.37 -13.37
CA LEU A 67 2.65 5.64 -14.10
C LEU A 67 3.54 5.68 -15.36
N LEU A 68 4.82 5.31 -15.23
CA LEU A 68 5.74 5.24 -16.36
C LEU A 68 5.32 4.20 -17.39
N LYS A 69 4.87 3.01 -16.96
CA LYS A 69 4.32 1.99 -17.87
C LYS A 69 3.10 2.53 -18.62
N LEU A 70 2.21 3.24 -17.94
CA LEU A 70 0.99 3.79 -18.53
C LEU A 70 1.31 4.84 -19.61
N ILE A 71 2.31 5.70 -19.36
CA ILE A 71 2.79 6.70 -20.33
C ILE A 71 3.53 6.02 -21.50
N LEU A 72 4.43 5.06 -21.22
CA LEU A 72 5.28 4.41 -22.22
C LEU A 72 4.51 3.43 -23.11
N ASN A 73 3.51 2.74 -22.57
CA ASN A 73 2.70 1.79 -23.34
C ASN A 73 1.58 2.47 -24.14
N GLN A 74 1.53 3.81 -24.18
CA GLN A 74 0.56 4.65 -24.90
C GLN A 74 -0.82 4.00 -25.04
N SER A 75 -1.36 3.50 -23.92
CA SER A 75 -2.72 2.95 -23.75
C SER A 75 -3.42 2.50 -25.04
N HIS A 76 -2.78 1.66 -25.86
CA HIS A 76 -3.23 1.45 -27.26
C HIS A 76 -4.65 0.83 -27.35
N ASN A 77 -5.20 0.39 -26.22
CA ASN A 77 -6.53 -0.18 -26.07
C ASN A 77 -7.38 0.45 -24.95
N MET A 78 -7.03 1.63 -24.43
CA MET A 78 -7.77 2.29 -23.34
C MET A 78 -8.37 3.62 -23.79
N SER A 79 -9.57 3.93 -23.29
CA SER A 79 -10.22 5.21 -23.59
C SER A 79 -9.46 6.38 -22.97
N PHE A 80 -9.59 7.56 -23.56
CA PHE A 80 -8.98 8.78 -23.04
C PHE A 80 -9.42 9.06 -21.59
N THR A 81 -10.68 8.77 -21.25
CA THR A 81 -11.23 8.97 -19.91
C THR A 81 -10.61 8.01 -18.90
N ASP A 82 -10.51 6.72 -19.21
CA ASP A 82 -9.89 5.75 -18.31
C ASP A 82 -8.39 6.05 -18.08
N LEU A 83 -7.71 6.58 -19.10
CA LEU A 83 -6.32 7.02 -18.99
C LEU A 83 -6.18 8.18 -18.01
N VAL A 84 -7.02 9.21 -18.14
CA VAL A 84 -6.99 10.38 -17.26
C VAL A 84 -7.35 9.98 -15.83
N ASP A 85 -8.37 9.14 -15.64
CA ASP A 85 -8.78 8.67 -14.32
C ASP A 85 -7.69 7.85 -13.63
N GLN A 86 -6.98 6.98 -14.37
CA GLN A 86 -5.85 6.22 -13.83
C GLN A 86 -4.66 7.11 -13.48
N LEU A 87 -4.31 8.05 -14.35
CA LEU A 87 -3.26 9.04 -14.07
C LEU A 87 -3.58 9.84 -12.81
N ASP A 88 -4.79 10.36 -12.70
CA ASP A 88 -5.24 11.16 -11.57
C ASP A 88 -5.25 10.34 -10.27
N THR A 89 -5.66 9.06 -10.35
CA THR A 89 -5.60 8.12 -9.22
C THR A 89 -4.17 7.92 -8.73
N TYR A 90 -3.23 7.64 -9.62
CA TYR A 90 -1.83 7.44 -9.24
C TYR A 90 -1.18 8.71 -8.69
N LEU A 91 -1.49 9.87 -9.26
CA LEU A 91 -1.00 11.17 -8.77
C LEU A 91 -1.53 11.48 -7.37
N ARG A 92 -2.83 11.31 -7.12
CA ARG A 92 -3.42 11.47 -5.77
C ARG A 92 -2.82 10.50 -4.75
N CYS A 93 -2.55 9.26 -5.14
CA CYS A 93 -1.87 8.29 -4.27
C CYS A 93 -0.45 8.76 -3.89
N LEU A 94 0.31 9.28 -4.86
CA LEU A 94 1.65 9.83 -4.62
C LEU A 94 1.62 11.08 -3.73
N GLU A 95 0.66 11.99 -3.96
CA GLU A 95 0.45 13.16 -3.11
C GLU A 95 0.12 12.78 -1.67
N ASN A 96 -0.78 11.80 -1.47
CA ASN A 96 -1.14 11.28 -0.14
C ASN A 96 0.05 10.63 0.59
N LEU A 97 1.00 10.03 -0.14
CA LEU A 97 2.25 9.49 0.42
C LEU A 97 3.30 10.57 0.71
N GLY A 98 2.94 11.85 0.56
CA GLY A 98 3.83 12.99 0.80
C GLY A 98 4.99 13.03 -0.17
N VAL A 99 4.79 12.56 -1.42
CA VAL A 99 5.73 12.77 -2.51
C VAL A 99 5.54 14.18 -3.04
N THR A 100 6.22 15.14 -2.44
CA THR A 100 6.35 16.48 -3.00
C THR A 100 7.42 16.48 -4.09
N LYS A 101 7.39 17.47 -5.00
CA LYS A 101 8.39 17.67 -6.08
C LYS A 101 9.84 17.59 -5.57
N GLU A 102 10.08 17.89 -4.30
CA GLU A 102 11.38 17.85 -3.62
C GLU A 102 11.93 16.42 -3.39
N LYS A 103 11.07 15.41 -3.16
CA LYS A 103 11.50 14.01 -3.01
C LYS A 103 11.96 13.37 -4.32
N TYR A 104 11.41 13.80 -5.46
CA TYR A 104 11.87 13.35 -6.78
C TYR A 104 13.32 13.76 -7.06
N ALA A 105 13.76 14.91 -6.55
CA ALA A 105 15.15 15.36 -6.70
C ALA A 105 16.14 14.47 -5.93
N CYS A 106 15.76 13.97 -4.75
CA CYS A 106 16.61 13.06 -3.97
C CYS A 106 16.75 11.66 -4.58
N MET A 107 15.71 11.13 -5.24
CA MET A 107 15.80 9.84 -5.94
C MET A 107 16.76 9.91 -7.14
N HIS A 108 16.83 11.06 -7.84
CA HIS A 108 17.84 11.29 -8.88
C HIS A 108 19.26 11.44 -8.34
N ALA A 109 19.43 11.97 -7.11
CA ALA A 109 20.75 12.19 -6.52
C ALA A 109 21.43 10.90 -6.02
N CYS A 110 20.67 9.83 -5.72
CA CYS A 110 21.23 8.60 -5.16
C CYS A 110 21.57 7.52 -6.21
N SER A 111 21.23 7.73 -7.50
CA SER A 111 21.62 6.85 -8.61
C SER A 111 22.86 7.32 -9.40
N ILE A 112 23.56 8.36 -8.94
CA ILE A 112 24.82 8.85 -9.54
C ILE A 112 25.95 8.93 -8.49
N ARG A 113 26.12 7.87 -7.70
CA ARG A 113 27.36 7.70 -6.92
C ARG A 113 27.83 6.26 -6.94
#